data_AF-A0A6A5VC75-F1
#
_entry.id   AF-A0A6A5VC75-F1
#
_cell.length_a   1.000
_cell.length_b   1.000
_cell.length_c   1.000
_cell.angle_alpha   90.00
_cell.angle_beta   90.00
_cell.angle_gamma   90.00
#
_symmetry.space_group_name_H-M   'P 1'
#
loop_
_entity.id
_entity.type
_entity.pdbx_description
1 polymer ?
#
loop_
_entity_poly.entity_id
_entity_poly.type
_entity_poly.pdbx_seq_one_letter_code
_entity_poly.pdbx_strand_id
1 'polypeptide(L)'
;MAPAVNAKREQTLKLLNGPAIEVTITSEAGESRTWALPKALLLHHSGYFQRACSSDTFVEGQTNRVSIKDFEPKTFEMFVEFIYFGRYTYKDDLTDHYRVRDSAKAWVLGDYLDAVEFKNFAMRNLYNMYLPPGEETRPKTGIGHQMVDYCCSRASENSSLYGLIKDVLVVNWHTEELFIIKTQTDRPGTKPGSIFPSCATTCCISRSRIL
;
A
#
# COMPACT_ATOMS: atom_id res chain seq x y z
N MET A 1 -0.32 -31.04 -18.90
CA MET A 1 -0.26 -30.27 -17.64
C MET A 1 1.09 -30.42 -16.90
N ALA A 2 1.66 -31.63 -16.77
CA ALA A 2 2.97 -31.86 -16.14
C ALA A 2 4.19 -31.07 -16.71
N PRO A 3 4.36 -30.87 -18.04
CA PRO A 3 5.57 -30.20 -18.55
C PRO A 3 5.65 -28.71 -18.19
N ALA A 4 4.52 -28.01 -18.13
CA ALA A 4 4.48 -26.58 -17.78
C ALA A 4 4.83 -26.33 -16.30
N VAL A 5 4.42 -27.24 -15.40
CA VAL A 5 4.74 -27.15 -13.96
C VAL A 5 6.24 -27.34 -13.72
N ASN A 6 6.85 -28.31 -14.41
CA ASN A 6 8.28 -28.56 -14.30
C ASN A 6 9.11 -27.39 -14.85
N ALA A 7 8.71 -26.81 -15.98
CA ALA A 7 9.37 -25.63 -16.54
C ALA A 7 9.33 -24.42 -15.59
N LYS A 8 8.17 -24.13 -14.99
CA LYS A 8 8.03 -23.03 -14.00
C LYS A 8 8.91 -23.27 -12.78
N ARG A 9 8.97 -24.51 -12.28
CA ARG A 9 9.82 -24.88 -11.16
C ARG A 9 11.30 -24.66 -11.47
N GLU A 10 11.78 -25.11 -12.63
CA GLU A 10 13.17 -24.91 -13.05
C GLU A 10 13.53 -23.43 -13.19
N GLN A 11 12.61 -22.63 -13.72
CA GLN A 11 12.79 -21.17 -13.79
C GLN A 11 12.91 -20.55 -12.40
N THR A 12 12.03 -20.92 -11.46
CA THR A 12 12.12 -20.42 -10.07
C THR A 12 13.45 -20.82 -9.42
N LEU A 13 13.91 -22.06 -9.61
CA LEU A 13 15.20 -22.49 -9.07
C LEU A 13 16.36 -21.66 -9.62
N LYS A 14 16.32 -21.26 -10.90
CA LYS A 14 17.35 -20.35 -11.46
C LYS A 14 17.36 -18.98 -10.79
N LEU A 15 16.20 -18.44 -10.42
CA LEU A 15 16.10 -17.13 -9.75
C LEU A 15 16.61 -17.13 -8.31
N LEU A 16 16.59 -18.30 -7.64
CA LEU A 16 17.05 -18.46 -6.26
C LEU A 16 18.57 -18.68 -6.14
N ASN A 17 19.24 -18.96 -7.26
CA ASN A 17 20.68 -19.18 -7.29
C ASN A 17 21.44 -17.87 -7.55
N GLY A 18 22.69 -17.82 -7.09
CA GLY A 18 23.62 -16.73 -7.37
C GLY A 18 23.81 -15.77 -6.19
N PRO A 19 24.37 -14.57 -6.45
CA PRO A 19 24.71 -13.62 -5.40
C PRO A 19 23.46 -13.04 -4.73
N ALA A 20 23.58 -12.76 -3.43
CA ALA A 20 22.57 -12.05 -2.67
C ALA A 20 22.84 -10.53 -2.68
N ILE A 21 21.79 -9.73 -2.61
CA ILE A 21 21.82 -8.29 -2.35
C ILE A 21 21.29 -8.05 -0.94
N GLU A 22 21.99 -7.22 -0.18
CA GLU A 22 21.51 -6.72 1.10
C GLU A 22 20.61 -5.49 0.88
N VAL A 23 19.34 -5.61 1.23
CA VAL A 23 18.37 -4.52 1.17
C VAL A 23 18.07 -4.07 2.59
N THR A 24 18.38 -2.82 2.91
CA THR A 24 18.09 -2.19 4.20
C THR A 24 16.94 -1.21 4.02
N ILE A 25 15.88 -1.40 4.80
CA ILE A 25 14.71 -0.53 4.83
C ILE A 25 14.74 0.23 6.15
N THR A 26 14.56 1.55 6.08
CA THR A 26 14.49 2.43 7.25
C THR A 26 13.19 3.21 7.24
N SER A 27 12.41 3.11 8.32
CA SER A 27 11.19 3.89 8.52
C SER A 27 11.48 5.31 8.96
N GLU A 28 10.48 6.18 8.85
CA GLU A 28 10.56 7.58 9.31
C GLU A 28 10.77 7.66 10.83
N ALA A 29 10.30 6.65 11.58
CA ALA A 29 10.51 6.53 13.02
C ALA A 29 11.92 6.01 13.39
N GLY A 30 12.76 5.73 12.39
CA GLY A 30 14.13 5.22 12.58
C GLY A 30 14.21 3.71 12.82
N GLU A 31 13.11 2.96 12.68
CA GLU A 31 13.17 1.50 12.68
C GLU A 31 13.86 1.05 11.39
N SER A 32 14.87 0.19 11.50
CA SER A 32 15.53 -0.38 10.32
C SER A 32 15.59 -1.88 10.37
N ARG A 33 15.50 -2.50 9.19
CA ARG A 33 15.69 -3.95 9.02
C ARG A 33 16.41 -4.22 7.71
N THR A 34 17.25 -5.24 7.72
CA THR A 34 18.03 -5.65 6.56
C THR A 34 17.66 -7.08 6.16
N TRP A 35 17.55 -7.31 4.85
CA TRP A 35 17.33 -8.63 4.25
C TRP A 35 18.43 -8.94 3.25
N ALA A 36 18.90 -10.18 3.21
CA ALA A 36 19.77 -10.68 2.14
C ALA A 36 18.92 -11.54 1.19
N LEU A 37 18.72 -11.06 -0.05
CA LEU A 37 17.81 -11.68 -1.02
C LEU A 37 18.54 -11.99 -2.32
N PRO A 38 18.21 -13.08 -3.04
CA PRO A 38 18.84 -13.40 -4.32
C PRO A 38 18.68 -12.26 -5.34
N LYS A 39 19.81 -11.83 -5.93
CA LYS A 39 19.83 -10.73 -6.92
C LYS A 39 18.89 -10.99 -8.08
N ALA A 40 18.95 -12.19 -8.67
CA ALA A 40 18.12 -12.57 -9.80
C ALA A 40 16.62 -12.51 -9.46
N LEU A 41 16.23 -12.90 -8.25
CA LEU A 41 14.84 -12.83 -7.79
C LEU A 41 14.35 -11.39 -7.67
N LEU A 42 15.13 -10.50 -7.08
CA LEU A 42 14.78 -9.07 -6.97
C LEU A 42 14.66 -8.40 -8.34
N LEU A 43 15.64 -8.64 -9.21
CA LEU A 43 15.64 -8.15 -10.59
C LEU A 43 14.41 -8.62 -11.36
N HIS A 44 13.97 -9.86 -11.16
CA HIS A 44 12.80 -10.40 -11.85
C HIS A 44 11.49 -9.69 -11.46
N HIS A 45 11.32 -9.34 -10.18
CA HIS A 45 10.06 -8.82 -9.65
C HIS A 45 9.99 -7.28 -9.53
N SER A 46 11.08 -6.56 -9.80
CA SER A 46 11.14 -5.11 -9.60
C SER A 46 12.01 -4.42 -10.64
N GLY A 47 11.40 -3.50 -11.38
CA GLY A 47 12.11 -2.63 -12.32
C GLY A 47 13.08 -1.67 -11.63
N TYR A 48 12.81 -1.29 -10.37
CA TYR A 48 13.72 -0.49 -9.56
C TYR A 48 15.05 -1.23 -9.34
N PHE A 49 15.01 -2.49 -8.87
CA PHE A 49 16.23 -3.26 -8.65
C PHE A 49 16.95 -3.59 -9.97
N GLN A 50 16.22 -3.74 -11.08
CA GLN A 50 16.84 -3.81 -12.41
C GLN A 50 17.70 -2.57 -12.66
N ARG A 51 17.13 -1.37 -12.57
CA ARG A 51 17.88 -0.13 -12.81
C ARG A 51 19.01 0.08 -11.79
N ALA A 52 18.74 -0.14 -10.51
CA ALA A 52 19.70 0.08 -9.42
C ALA A 52 20.91 -0.87 -9.48
N CYS A 53 20.72 -2.09 -9.99
CA CYS A 53 21.77 -3.12 -9.98
C CYS A 53 22.32 -3.50 -11.36
N SER A 54 21.82 -2.92 -12.45
CA SER A 54 22.27 -3.15 -13.83
C SER A 54 23.51 -2.34 -14.23
N SER A 55 23.83 -1.27 -13.51
CA SER A 55 24.95 -0.39 -13.87
C SER A 55 26.12 -0.57 -12.89
N ASP A 56 27.29 -0.90 -13.42
CA ASP A 56 28.57 -0.76 -12.69
C ASP A 56 28.87 0.70 -12.30
N THR A 57 28.05 1.66 -12.75
CA THR A 57 28.17 3.09 -12.44
C THR A 57 27.62 3.47 -11.07
N PHE A 58 26.66 2.70 -10.54
CA PHE A 58 26.03 2.99 -9.24
C PHE A 58 26.64 2.15 -8.13
N VAL A 59 26.83 2.75 -6.95
CA VAL A 59 27.49 2.13 -5.79
C VAL A 59 26.74 0.87 -5.37
N GLU A 60 25.42 0.84 -5.54
CA GLU A 60 24.52 -0.27 -5.27
C GLU A 60 24.84 -1.50 -6.14
N GLY A 61 25.18 -1.28 -7.42
CA GLY A 61 25.59 -2.33 -8.35
C GLY A 61 26.94 -2.96 -7.99
N GLN A 62 27.86 -2.16 -7.43
CA GLN A 62 29.19 -2.60 -7.02
C GLN A 62 29.21 -3.24 -5.62
N THR A 63 28.44 -2.69 -4.68
CA THR A 63 28.43 -3.12 -3.27
C THR A 63 27.42 -4.22 -2.99
N ASN A 64 26.47 -4.48 -3.91
CA ASN A 64 25.31 -5.35 -3.69
C ASN A 64 24.53 -4.96 -2.42
N ARG A 65 24.46 -3.67 -2.13
CA ARG A 65 23.75 -3.09 -0.99
C ARG A 65 22.80 -2.01 -1.49
N VAL A 66 21.55 -2.07 -1.05
CA VAL A 66 20.53 -1.06 -1.37
C VAL A 66 19.91 -0.56 -0.08
N SER A 67 19.83 0.76 0.09
CA SER A 67 19.19 1.40 1.23
C SER A 67 17.95 2.16 0.76
N ILE A 68 16.79 1.79 1.28
CA ILE A 68 15.50 2.44 0.98
C ILE A 68 15.00 3.09 2.26
N LYS A 69 14.65 4.38 2.18
CA LYS A 69 14.16 5.19 3.30
C LYS A 69 12.67 5.48 3.15
N ASP A 70 12.06 5.93 4.24
CA ASP A 70 10.66 6.39 4.30
C ASP A 70 9.62 5.28 4.04
N PHE A 71 10.03 4.02 4.24
CA PHE A 71 9.14 2.86 4.18
C PHE A 71 9.25 2.03 5.46
N GLU A 72 8.13 1.49 5.90
CA GLU A 72 8.10 0.59 7.04
C GLU A 72 8.72 -0.77 6.70
N PRO A 73 9.61 -1.32 7.55
CA PRO A 73 10.14 -2.67 7.38
C PRO A 73 9.06 -3.73 7.17
N LYS A 74 7.92 -3.58 7.86
CA LYS A 74 6.76 -4.49 7.72
C LYS A 74 6.17 -4.47 6.31
N THR A 75 6.17 -3.33 5.64
CA THR A 75 5.67 -3.20 4.27
C THR A 75 6.58 -3.92 3.28
N PHE A 76 7.90 -3.79 3.47
CA PHE A 76 8.86 -4.54 2.66
C PHE A 76 8.83 -6.04 2.93
N GLU A 77 8.56 -6.46 4.16
CA GLU A 77 8.33 -7.87 4.50
C GLU A 77 7.20 -8.49 3.65
N MET A 78 6.12 -7.74 3.36
CA MET A 78 5.06 -8.19 2.45
C MET A 78 5.56 -8.34 1.01
N PHE A 79 6.44 -7.46 0.54
CA PHE A 79 7.07 -7.62 -0.77
C PHE A 79 7.94 -8.88 -0.81
N VAL A 80 8.71 -9.15 0.24
CA VAL A 80 9.50 -10.39 0.36
C VAL A 80 8.60 -11.62 0.34
N GLU A 81 7.53 -11.65 1.12
CA GLU A 81 6.55 -12.76 1.09
C GLU A 81 5.98 -12.94 -0.33
N PHE A 82 5.63 -11.84 -1.00
CA PHE A 82 5.10 -11.88 -2.35
C PHE A 82 6.08 -12.47 -3.39
N ILE A 83 7.35 -12.08 -3.39
CA ILE A 83 8.31 -12.61 -4.38
C ILE A 83 8.60 -14.10 -4.18
N TYR A 84 8.44 -14.63 -2.96
CA TYR A 84 8.61 -16.06 -2.68
C TYR A 84 7.35 -16.88 -2.94
N PHE A 85 6.16 -16.35 -2.62
CA PHE A 85 4.93 -17.13 -2.59
C PHE A 85 3.85 -16.66 -3.59
N GLY A 86 4.08 -15.55 -4.30
CA GLY A 86 3.11 -14.90 -5.20
C GLY A 86 1.93 -14.25 -4.47
N ARG A 87 1.99 -14.16 -3.14
CA ARG A 87 0.98 -13.57 -2.26
C ARG A 87 1.65 -13.13 -0.97
N TYR A 88 1.02 -12.18 -0.28
CA TYR A 88 1.41 -11.83 1.08
C TYR A 88 0.22 -11.88 2.02
N THR A 89 0.51 -12.03 3.31
CA THR A 89 -0.48 -12.07 4.38
C THR A 89 -0.53 -10.71 5.04
N TYR A 90 -1.69 -10.04 4.98
CA TYR A 90 -1.93 -8.79 5.70
C TYR A 90 -2.71 -9.08 6.98
N LYS A 91 -2.46 -8.28 8.03
CA LYS A 91 -3.11 -8.41 9.34
C LYS A 91 -3.96 -7.18 9.62
N ASP A 92 -4.72 -6.75 8.62
CA ASP A 92 -5.62 -5.61 8.75
C ASP A 92 -6.77 -5.96 9.71
N ASP A 93 -6.93 -5.13 10.74
CA ASP A 93 -8.14 -5.10 11.54
C ASP A 93 -9.20 -4.30 10.78
N LEU A 94 -10.19 -5.02 10.23
CA LEU A 94 -11.27 -4.41 9.45
C LEU A 94 -12.25 -3.61 10.29
N THR A 95 -12.22 -3.74 11.61
CA THR A 95 -13.04 -2.95 12.55
C THR A 95 -12.43 -1.58 12.83
N ASP A 96 -11.10 -1.44 12.67
CA ASP A 96 -10.42 -0.15 12.75
C ASP A 96 -10.48 0.57 11.41
N HIS A 97 -11.48 1.41 11.24
CA HIS A 97 -11.69 2.22 10.04
C HIS A 97 -10.69 3.39 9.90
N TYR A 98 -9.96 3.76 10.97
CA TYR A 98 -8.98 4.85 10.92
C TYR A 98 -7.63 4.37 10.37
N ARG A 99 -7.30 3.09 10.57
CA ARG A 99 -6.02 2.52 10.14
C ARG A 99 -5.84 2.55 8.61
N VAL A 100 -4.67 3.03 8.18
CA VAL A 100 -4.21 2.86 6.78
C VAL A 100 -4.00 1.37 6.50
N ARG A 101 -4.68 0.84 5.49
CA ARG A 101 -4.65 -0.59 5.15
C ARG A 101 -3.25 -1.01 4.71
N ASP A 102 -2.83 -2.18 5.18
CA ASP A 102 -1.53 -2.76 4.83
C ASP A 102 -1.39 -2.90 3.29
N SER A 103 -2.48 -3.26 2.60
CA SER A 103 -2.46 -3.35 1.13
C SER A 103 -2.31 -2.01 0.41
N ALA A 104 -2.71 -0.87 1.00
CA ALA A 104 -2.41 0.43 0.38
C ALA A 104 -0.93 0.81 0.56
N LYS A 105 -0.36 0.53 1.73
CA LYS A 105 1.09 0.67 1.95
C LYS A 105 1.89 -0.21 0.99
N ALA A 106 1.45 -1.46 0.80
CA ALA A 106 2.02 -2.39 -0.15
C ALA A 106 1.96 -1.85 -1.58
N TRP A 107 0.83 -1.28 -1.99
CA TRP A 107 0.69 -0.68 -3.31
C TRP A 107 1.68 0.49 -3.52
N VAL A 108 1.78 1.41 -2.56
CA VAL A 108 2.72 2.56 -2.63
C VAL A 108 4.17 2.08 -2.73
N LEU A 109 4.56 1.09 -1.91
CA LEU A 109 5.88 0.48 -2.03
C LEU A 109 6.08 -0.18 -3.40
N GLY A 110 5.07 -0.88 -3.91
CA GLY A 110 5.11 -1.50 -5.24
C GLY A 110 5.24 -0.50 -6.38
N ASP A 111 4.72 0.72 -6.20
CA ASP A 111 4.90 1.80 -7.16
C ASP A 111 6.34 2.30 -7.16
N TYR A 112 6.91 2.54 -5.96
CA TYR A 112 8.31 2.92 -5.80
C TYR A 112 9.27 1.87 -6.36
N LEU A 113 9.03 0.59 -6.05
CA LEU A 113 9.85 -0.52 -6.51
C LEU A 113 9.63 -0.88 -7.98
N ASP A 114 8.66 -0.24 -8.65
CA ASP A 114 8.26 -0.59 -10.02
C ASP A 114 7.96 -2.10 -10.15
N ALA A 115 7.13 -2.59 -9.23
CA ALA A 115 6.75 -3.99 -9.07
C ALA A 115 5.26 -4.18 -9.43
N VAL A 116 4.97 -4.31 -10.74
CA VAL A 116 3.61 -4.32 -11.29
C VAL A 116 2.75 -5.46 -10.71
N GLU A 117 3.28 -6.68 -10.63
CA GLU A 117 2.52 -7.83 -10.11
C GLU A 117 2.14 -7.65 -8.63
N PHE A 118 3.06 -7.08 -7.85
CA PHE A 118 2.84 -6.78 -6.43
C PHE A 118 1.77 -5.70 -6.26
N LYS A 119 1.84 -4.62 -7.06
CA LYS A 119 0.78 -3.59 -7.12
C LYS A 119 -0.58 -4.19 -7.46
N ASN A 120 -0.64 -5.08 -8.44
CA ASN A 120 -1.89 -5.71 -8.86
C ASN A 120 -2.49 -6.59 -7.76
N PHE A 121 -1.65 -7.33 -7.02
CA PHE A 121 -2.11 -8.11 -5.88
C PHE A 121 -2.64 -7.21 -4.75
N ALA A 122 -1.91 -6.15 -4.41
CA ALA A 122 -2.35 -5.15 -3.44
C ALA A 122 -3.67 -4.48 -3.83
N MET A 123 -3.82 -4.12 -5.10
CA MET A 123 -5.05 -3.53 -5.64
C MET A 123 -6.24 -4.48 -5.53
N ARG A 124 -6.03 -5.76 -5.86
CA ARG A 124 -7.08 -6.78 -5.74
C ARG A 124 -7.56 -6.94 -4.30
N ASN A 125 -6.66 -6.88 -3.32
CA ASN A 125 -7.03 -6.94 -1.91
C ASN A 125 -7.87 -5.74 -1.49
N LEU A 126 -7.47 -4.52 -1.88
CA LEU A 126 -8.24 -3.31 -1.61
C LEU A 126 -9.62 -3.35 -2.28
N TYR A 127 -9.68 -3.79 -3.54
CA TYR A 127 -10.94 -3.96 -4.25
C TYR A 127 -11.86 -4.94 -3.51
N ASN A 128 -11.36 -6.10 -3.09
CA ASN A 128 -12.15 -7.09 -2.34
C ASN A 128 -12.60 -6.60 -0.95
N MET A 129 -11.92 -5.59 -0.37
CA MET A 129 -12.31 -4.97 0.90
C MET A 129 -13.44 -3.95 0.71
N TYR A 130 -13.35 -3.11 -0.32
CA TYR A 130 -14.25 -1.97 -0.48
C TYR A 130 -15.37 -2.19 -1.50
N LEU A 131 -15.15 -3.04 -2.49
CA LEU A 131 -16.07 -3.35 -3.58
C LEU A 131 -16.11 -4.88 -3.76
N PRO A 132 -16.54 -5.66 -2.75
CA PRO A 132 -16.55 -7.11 -2.84
C PRO A 132 -17.44 -7.56 -4.02
N PRO A 133 -16.99 -8.52 -4.85
CA PRO A 133 -17.81 -9.06 -5.92
C PRO A 133 -18.92 -9.97 -5.35
N GLY A 134 -20.17 -9.83 -5.80
CA GLY A 134 -21.26 -10.76 -5.52
C GLY A 134 -22.41 -10.20 -4.68
N GLU A 135 -23.04 -11.06 -3.85
CA GLU A 135 -24.21 -10.74 -3.01
C GLU A 135 -23.88 -9.83 -1.81
N GLU A 136 -22.60 -9.74 -1.43
CA GLU A 136 -22.11 -8.78 -0.45
C GLU A 136 -22.17 -7.37 -1.06
N THR A 137 -23.28 -6.67 -0.86
CA THR A 137 -23.50 -5.32 -1.41
C THR A 137 -22.81 -4.21 -0.60
N ARG A 138 -22.11 -4.55 0.48
CA ARG A 138 -21.52 -3.57 1.40
C ARG A 138 -20.00 -3.78 1.54
N PRO A 139 -19.22 -2.68 1.67
CA PRO A 139 -17.80 -2.76 2.00
C PRO A 139 -17.57 -3.55 3.29
N LYS A 140 -16.48 -4.32 3.34
CA LYS A 140 -16.06 -5.05 4.54
C LYS A 140 -15.54 -4.12 5.64
N THR A 141 -15.23 -2.88 5.29
CA THR A 141 -14.73 -1.86 6.20
C THR A 141 -14.97 -0.46 5.62
N GLY A 142 -15.18 0.53 6.49
CA GLY A 142 -15.20 1.95 6.12
C GLY A 142 -13.83 2.52 5.74
N ILE A 143 -13.82 3.72 5.17
CA ILE A 143 -12.62 4.48 4.83
C ILE A 143 -12.50 5.67 5.78
N GLY A 144 -11.51 5.64 6.67
CA GLY A 144 -11.15 6.79 7.50
C GLY A 144 -10.30 7.81 6.76
N HIS A 145 -10.31 9.05 7.26
CA HIS A 145 -9.53 10.16 6.71
C HIS A 145 -8.03 9.88 6.59
N GLN A 146 -7.42 9.10 7.50
CA GLN A 146 -5.98 8.79 7.44
C GLN A 146 -5.63 7.93 6.22
N MET A 147 -6.54 7.02 5.81
CA MET A 147 -6.37 6.23 4.60
C MET A 147 -6.40 7.10 3.34
N VAL A 148 -7.34 8.06 3.29
CA VAL A 148 -7.45 9.01 2.17
C VAL A 148 -6.22 9.90 2.10
N ASP A 149 -5.83 10.50 3.22
CA ASP A 149 -4.66 11.38 3.32
C ASP A 149 -3.37 10.65 2.92
N TYR A 150 -3.20 9.41 3.38
CA TYR A 150 -2.07 8.56 2.99
C TYR A 150 -2.04 8.31 1.48
N CYS A 151 -3.16 7.91 0.88
CA CYS A 151 -3.19 7.61 -0.56
C CYS A 151 -2.98 8.87 -1.41
N CYS A 152 -3.60 10.00 -1.03
CA CYS A 152 -3.46 11.26 -1.76
C CYS A 152 -2.07 11.89 -1.64
N SER A 153 -1.38 11.70 -0.52
CA SER A 153 -0.02 12.24 -0.32
C SER A 153 1.09 11.37 -0.93
N ARG A 154 0.85 10.06 -1.09
CA ARG A 154 1.88 9.10 -1.51
C ARG A 154 1.69 8.53 -2.92
N ALA A 155 0.52 8.69 -3.52
CA ALA A 155 0.24 8.21 -4.88
C ALA A 155 -0.07 9.37 -5.84
N SER A 156 0.28 9.20 -7.11
CA SER A 156 -0.08 10.16 -8.15
C SER A 156 -1.60 10.23 -8.35
N GLU A 157 -2.12 11.40 -8.71
CA GLU A 157 -3.55 11.61 -9.03
C GLU A 157 -4.05 10.70 -10.16
N ASN A 158 -3.17 10.30 -11.07
CA ASN A 158 -3.50 9.40 -12.19
C ASN A 158 -3.28 7.92 -11.85
N SER A 159 -2.91 7.61 -10.61
CA SER A 159 -2.68 6.23 -10.19
C SER A 159 -3.99 5.47 -10.00
N SER A 160 -3.94 4.16 -10.22
CA SER A 160 -5.10 3.29 -9.97
C SER A 160 -5.51 3.27 -8.49
N LEU A 161 -4.57 3.50 -7.56
CA LEU A 161 -4.88 3.60 -6.13
C LEU A 161 -5.71 4.85 -5.85
N TYR A 162 -5.30 5.99 -6.38
CA TYR A 162 -6.05 7.24 -6.25
C TYR A 162 -7.45 7.11 -6.85
N GLY A 163 -7.56 6.53 -8.05
CA GLY A 163 -8.84 6.24 -8.71
C GLY A 163 -9.76 5.38 -7.85
N LEU A 164 -9.26 4.24 -7.34
CA LEU A 164 -10.06 3.35 -6.48
C LEU A 164 -10.57 4.08 -5.23
N ILE A 165 -9.69 4.79 -4.51
CA ILE A 165 -10.11 5.49 -3.28
C ILE A 165 -11.18 6.53 -3.60
N LYS A 166 -11.00 7.31 -4.68
CA LYS A 166 -12.01 8.28 -5.11
C LYS A 166 -13.35 7.61 -5.45
N ASP A 167 -13.33 6.51 -6.18
CA ASP A 167 -14.55 5.76 -6.53
C ASP A 167 -15.27 5.25 -5.29
N VAL A 168 -14.53 4.68 -4.33
CA VAL A 168 -15.14 4.20 -3.07
C VAL A 168 -15.75 5.37 -2.28
N LEU A 169 -15.08 6.52 -2.21
CA LEU A 169 -15.61 7.71 -1.53
C LEU A 169 -16.89 8.24 -2.22
N VAL A 170 -16.93 8.25 -3.55
CA VAL A 170 -18.09 8.73 -4.30
C VAL A 170 -19.27 7.77 -4.19
N VAL A 171 -19.04 6.47 -4.36
CA VAL A 171 -20.08 5.43 -4.30
C VAL A 171 -20.72 5.39 -2.90
N ASN A 172 -19.92 5.56 -1.86
CA ASN A 172 -20.41 5.43 -0.49
C ASN A 172 -20.84 6.76 0.15
N TRP A 173 -20.72 7.90 -0.54
CA TRP A 173 -20.91 9.26 0.02
C TRP A 173 -22.18 9.47 0.87
N HIS A 174 -23.22 8.69 0.60
CA HIS A 174 -24.52 8.77 1.28
C HIS A 174 -24.57 7.98 2.60
N THR A 175 -23.55 7.18 2.91
CA THR A 175 -23.53 6.21 4.01
C THR A 175 -22.62 6.72 5.13
N GLU A 176 -23.18 7.41 6.12
CA GLU A 176 -22.42 8.01 7.24
C GLU A 176 -21.60 6.99 8.03
N GLU A 177 -22.02 5.73 8.09
CA GLU A 177 -21.29 4.64 8.78
C GLU A 177 -19.94 4.28 8.13
N LEU A 178 -19.74 4.62 6.84
CA LEU A 178 -18.53 4.29 6.09
C LEU A 178 -17.51 5.43 6.05
N PHE A 179 -17.91 6.66 6.44
CA PHE A 179 -17.06 7.85 6.49
C PHE A 179 -16.86 8.28 7.93
N ILE A 180 -15.78 7.78 8.53
CA ILE A 180 -15.47 8.16 9.90
C ILE A 180 -14.64 9.44 9.89
N ILE A 181 -15.36 10.56 9.88
CA ILE A 181 -14.83 11.89 10.15
C ILE A 181 -14.69 12.01 11.67
N LYS A 182 -13.50 12.34 12.17
CA LYS A 182 -13.34 12.67 13.60
C LYS A 182 -14.23 13.86 13.93
N THR A 183 -15.37 13.63 14.56
CA THR A 183 -16.03 14.70 15.32
C THR A 183 -15.21 14.92 16.59
N GLN A 184 -15.03 16.17 17.00
CA GLN A 184 -14.23 16.57 18.17
C GLN A 184 -14.64 15.91 19.51
N THR A 185 -15.70 15.09 19.52
CA THR A 185 -16.33 14.47 20.69
C THR A 185 -15.68 13.17 21.18
N ASP A 186 -14.86 12.49 20.38
CA ASP A 186 -14.30 11.16 20.75
C ASP A 186 -12.99 11.21 21.57
N ARG A 187 -12.76 12.28 22.35
CA ARG A 187 -11.73 12.27 23.40
C ARG A 187 -12.33 11.66 24.68
N PRO A 188 -11.82 10.55 25.22
CA PRO A 188 -12.23 10.10 26.55
C PRO A 188 -11.70 11.11 27.57
N GLY A 189 -12.58 12.00 28.04
CA GLY A 189 -12.29 12.85 29.21
C GLY A 189 -12.76 14.30 29.20
N THR A 190 -13.61 14.77 28.28
CA THR A 190 -14.10 16.16 28.35
C THR A 190 -15.61 16.21 28.64
N LYS A 191 -15.96 16.76 29.81
CA LYS A 191 -17.34 16.93 30.31
C LYS A 191 -18.15 17.86 29.39
N PRO A 192 -19.49 17.71 29.36
CA PRO A 192 -20.35 18.55 28.53
C PRO A 192 -20.48 19.94 29.16
N GLY A 193 -19.99 20.95 28.47
CA GLY A 193 -20.09 22.36 28.87
C GLY A 193 -19.75 23.25 27.69
N SER A 194 -20.80 23.86 27.12
CA SER A 194 -20.85 24.98 26.18
C SER A 194 -19.56 25.75 25.90
N ILE A 195 -19.31 26.07 24.63
CA ILE A 195 -19.17 27.43 24.06
C ILE A 195 -18.90 27.26 22.55
N PHE A 196 -19.80 27.77 21.71
CA PHE A 196 -19.49 28.09 20.31
C PHE A 196 -18.42 29.19 20.30
N PRO A 197 -17.44 29.11 19.39
CA PRO A 197 -17.21 30.29 18.57
C PRO A 197 -17.19 29.93 17.08
N SER A 198 -17.96 30.74 16.36
CA SER A 198 -17.83 31.04 14.94
C SER A 198 -16.37 31.12 14.49
N CYS A 199 -15.97 30.25 13.58
CA CYS A 199 -15.01 30.60 12.54
C CYS A 199 -15.31 29.77 11.28
N ALA A 200 -16.23 30.29 10.47
CA ALA A 200 -16.53 29.81 9.14
C ALA A 200 -15.56 30.47 8.15
N THR A 201 -14.47 29.78 7.78
CA THR A 201 -13.64 29.95 6.56
C THR A 201 -12.49 28.94 6.70
N THR A 202 -12.18 27.99 5.82
CA THR A 202 -12.25 27.93 4.36
C THR A 202 -12.10 26.46 3.95
N CYS A 203 -13.11 25.86 3.33
CA CYS A 203 -12.88 24.82 2.33
C CYS A 203 -14.10 24.81 1.39
N CYS A 204 -13.97 25.58 0.31
CA CYS A 204 -14.95 25.61 -0.76
C CYS A 204 -14.92 24.28 -1.51
N ILE A 205 -15.95 23.46 -1.35
CA ILE A 205 -16.40 22.57 -2.42
C ILE A 205 -17.85 22.95 -2.67
N SER A 206 -18.05 23.69 -3.75
CA SER A 206 -19.34 24.22 -4.17
C SER A 206 -20.32 23.07 -4.44
N ARG A 207 -21.37 22.99 -3.61
CA ARG A 207 -22.61 22.32 -3.99
C ARG A 207 -23.27 23.14 -5.11
N SER A 208 -23.08 22.72 -6.35
CA SER A 208 -24.00 23.10 -7.42
C SER A 208 -25.06 22.00 -7.52
N ARG A 209 -26.27 22.33 -7.06
CA ARG A 209 -27.50 21.59 -7.35
C ARG A 209 -27.69 21.57 -8.87
N ILE A 210 -27.92 20.40 -9.43
CA ILE A 210 -28.56 20.26 -10.75
C ILE A 210 -29.96 19.71 -10.48
N LEU A 211 -30.93 20.63 -10.49
CA LEU A 211 -32.26 20.46 -11.08
C LEU A 211 -32.51 21.73 -11.90
#